data_AF-A0A1X2GZ94-F1
#
_entry.id   AF-A0A1X2GZ94-F1
#
_cell.length_a   1.000
_cell.length_b   1.000
_cell.length_c   1.000
_cell.angle_alpha   90.00
_cell.angle_beta   90.00
_cell.angle_gamma   90.00
#
_symmetry.space_group_name_H-M   'P 1'
#
loop_
_entity.id
_entity.type
_entity.pdbx_description
1 polymer ?
#
loop_
_entity_poly.entity_id
_entity_poly.type
_entity_poly.pdbx_seq_one_letter_code
_entity_poly.pdbx_strand_id
1 'polypeptide(L)'
;MPRKKKAVSMRMTEEASRMIYLRNMFRYVALDGPLVDAIGSRAQQCGRVPETHIQQKDRRDGPGTFHVTVINPRELPQALERIGVDSKVKKKKRPQMVDELVKHIQTRYGEAHTWPLPIDLGLGRVQDASSEAYYAVLHWPFGLWLRSQLGLHSSCFHVTAGFNSKDVHGLYKGPATLLDLHQPYFSYKLLKLWSDIAPYYTHDLVFLQRLLHQSRVQNDNTLFGSLAWLWLKANLSYLIAGSRRHNTKDV
;
A
#
# COMPACT_ATOMS: atom_id res chain seq x y z
N MET A 1 43.83 -21.25 21.12
CA MET A 1 43.25 -19.90 21.30
C MET A 1 42.20 -19.64 20.22
N PRO A 2 40.92 -19.40 20.56
CA PRO A 2 39.89 -19.14 19.56
C PRO A 2 39.97 -17.68 19.06
N ARG A 3 40.11 -17.50 17.74
CA ARG A 3 40.07 -16.18 17.09
C ARG A 3 38.65 -15.62 17.18
N LYS A 4 38.47 -14.57 18.01
CA LYS A 4 37.25 -13.75 18.05
C LYS A 4 37.03 -13.14 16.65
N LYS A 5 36.01 -13.61 15.93
CA LYS A 5 35.51 -12.93 14.73
C LYS A 5 34.92 -11.58 15.16
N LYS A 6 35.60 -10.48 14.83
CA LYS A 6 35.01 -9.14 14.95
C LYS A 6 33.83 -9.06 13.98
N ALA A 7 32.62 -8.91 14.52
CA ALA A 7 31.45 -8.56 13.74
C ALA A 7 31.65 -7.16 13.19
N VAL A 8 31.94 -7.06 11.89
CA VAL A 8 31.96 -5.78 11.17
C VAL A 8 30.51 -5.42 10.90
N SER A 9 29.92 -4.64 11.80
CA SER A 9 28.63 -3.99 11.57
C SER A 9 28.84 -2.90 10.53
N MET A 10 28.68 -3.23 9.24
CA MET A 10 28.64 -2.24 8.17
C MET A 10 27.41 -1.35 8.41
N ARG A 11 27.64 -0.09 8.80
CA ARG A 11 26.59 0.93 8.78
C ARG A 11 26.20 1.13 7.32
N MET A 12 25.01 0.69 6.93
CA MET A 12 24.43 1.10 5.65
C MET A 12 24.29 2.62 5.65
N THR A 13 24.61 3.26 4.53
CA THR A 13 24.35 4.69 4.35
C THR A 13 22.85 4.94 4.40
N GLU A 14 22.43 6.15 4.81
CA GLU A 14 21.02 6.54 4.85
C GLU A 14 20.35 6.34 3.48
N GLU A 15 21.06 6.63 2.39
CA GLU A 15 20.59 6.42 1.03
C GLU A 15 20.35 4.94 0.70
N ALA A 16 21.27 4.05 1.06
CA ALA A 16 21.11 2.62 0.84
C ALA A 16 19.92 2.04 1.62
N SER A 17 19.61 2.58 2.80
CA SER A 17 18.45 2.17 3.60
C SER A 17 17.10 2.56 2.99
N ARG A 18 17.10 3.47 2.02
CA ARG A 18 15.90 4.00 1.36
C ARG A 18 15.67 3.44 -0.03
N MET A 19 16.51 2.51 -0.49
CA MET A 19 16.36 1.91 -1.81
C MET A 19 15.11 1.02 -1.90
N ILE A 20 14.48 1.09 -3.07
CA ILE A 20 13.42 0.19 -3.51
C ILE A 20 13.76 -0.36 -4.89
N TYR A 21 13.33 -1.58 -5.18
CA TYR A 21 13.56 -2.26 -6.46
C TYR A 21 12.24 -2.77 -7.00
N LEU A 22 12.01 -2.62 -8.30
CA LEU A 22 10.89 -3.27 -8.99
C LEU A 22 11.33 -4.67 -9.43
N ARG A 23 10.62 -5.70 -8.99
CA ARG A 23 10.99 -7.09 -9.24
C ARG A 23 9.91 -7.90 -9.93
N ASN A 24 10.39 -8.87 -10.70
CA ASN A 24 9.62 -9.99 -11.19
C ASN A 24 9.41 -11.02 -10.06
N MET A 25 8.16 -11.21 -9.65
CA MET A 25 7.78 -12.22 -8.65
C MET A 25 7.14 -13.45 -9.32
N PHE A 26 7.61 -13.79 -10.53
CA PHE A 26 7.15 -14.84 -11.45
C PHE A 26 5.73 -14.71 -12.00
N ARG A 27 4.78 -14.23 -11.19
CA ARG A 27 3.35 -14.14 -11.52
C ARG A 27 2.76 -12.75 -11.33
N TYR A 28 3.56 -11.82 -10.82
CA TYR A 28 3.15 -10.46 -10.48
C TYR A 28 4.40 -9.57 -10.41
N VAL A 29 4.18 -8.26 -10.41
CA VAL A 29 5.24 -7.27 -10.23
C VAL A 29 5.12 -6.68 -8.83
N ALA A 30 6.23 -6.57 -8.12
CA ALA A 30 6.26 -6.01 -6.78
C ALA A 30 7.45 -5.06 -6.58
N LEU A 31 7.32 -4.19 -5.58
CA LEU A 31 8.47 -3.51 -4.99
C LEU A 31 9.01 -4.33 -3.81
N ASP A 32 10.32 -4.40 -3.70
CA ASP A 32 11.03 -4.84 -2.50
C ASP A 32 12.24 -3.94 -2.21
N GLY A 33 13.01 -4.28 -1.19
CA GLY A 33 14.25 -3.60 -0.82
C GLY A 33 14.25 -3.05 0.60
N PRO A 34 15.37 -2.46 1.04
CA PRO A 34 15.59 -2.08 2.45
C PRO A 34 14.48 -1.20 3.03
N LEU A 35 13.91 -0.27 2.25
CA LEU A 35 12.80 0.56 2.72
C LEU A 35 11.55 -0.28 3.02
N VAL A 36 11.19 -1.18 2.10
CA VAL A 36 10.00 -2.06 2.22
C VAL A 36 10.18 -3.02 3.39
N ASP A 37 11.38 -3.57 3.55
CA ASP A 37 11.71 -4.47 4.66
C ASP A 37 11.67 -3.75 6.00
N ALA A 38 12.16 -2.52 6.08
CA ALA A 38 12.08 -1.69 7.27
C ALA A 38 10.63 -1.37 7.65
N ILE A 39 9.77 -1.07 6.67
CA ILE A 39 8.34 -0.85 6.90
C ILE A 39 7.68 -2.13 7.43
N GLY A 40 7.88 -3.27 6.76
CA GLY A 40 7.30 -4.55 7.18
C GLY A 40 7.77 -4.97 8.56
N SER A 41 9.06 -4.81 8.86
CA SER A 41 9.65 -5.13 10.16
C SER A 41 9.06 -4.26 11.27
N ARG A 42 8.93 -2.94 11.07
CA ARG A 42 8.28 -2.06 12.04
C ARG A 42 6.82 -2.46 12.31
N ALA A 43 6.10 -2.84 11.26
CA ALA A 43 4.72 -3.29 11.38
C ALA A 43 4.60 -4.55 12.25
N GLN A 44 5.52 -5.51 12.12
CA GLN A 44 5.57 -6.70 12.98
C GLN A 44 6.01 -6.37 14.42
N GLN A 45 6.98 -5.46 14.58
CA GLN A 45 7.57 -5.12 15.88
C GLN A 45 6.71 -4.17 16.74
N CYS A 46 5.61 -3.64 16.22
CA CYS A 46 4.76 -2.71 16.98
C CYS A 46 3.97 -3.35 18.13
N GLY A 47 4.05 -4.68 18.30
CA GLY A 47 3.39 -5.41 19.39
C GLY A 47 1.89 -5.63 19.22
N ARG A 48 1.31 -5.24 18.07
CA ARG A 48 -0.14 -5.41 17.77
C ARG A 48 -0.46 -6.52 16.77
N VAL A 49 0.56 -7.07 16.12
CA VAL A 49 0.41 -8.21 15.21
C VAL A 49 0.66 -9.49 16.00
N PRO A 50 -0.29 -10.44 16.06
CA PRO A 50 -0.07 -11.68 16.78
C PRO A 50 1.11 -12.47 16.19
N GLU A 51 1.94 -13.06 17.04
CA GLU A 51 3.12 -13.85 16.62
C GLU A 51 2.74 -15.01 15.68
N THR A 52 1.60 -15.66 15.95
CA THR A 52 1.07 -16.71 15.08
C THR A 52 0.79 -16.21 13.67
N HIS A 53 0.39 -14.94 13.51
CA HIS A 53 0.11 -14.34 12.21
C HIS A 53 1.38 -14.00 11.45
N ILE A 54 2.42 -13.54 12.15
CA ILE A 54 3.75 -13.31 11.61
C ILE A 54 4.32 -14.62 11.06
N GLN A 55 4.23 -15.70 11.85
CA GLN A 55 4.70 -17.02 11.45
C GLN A 55 3.99 -17.55 10.19
N GLN A 56 2.69 -17.31 10.02
CA GLN A 56 1.99 -17.71 8.78
C GLN A 56 2.45 -16.90 7.57
N LYS A 57 2.65 -15.59 7.73
CA LYS A 57 3.24 -14.76 6.67
C LYS A 57 4.66 -15.24 6.32
N ASP A 58 5.47 -15.58 7.32
CA ASP A 58 6.84 -16.05 7.09
C ASP A 58 6.89 -17.43 6.43
N ARG A 59 5.93 -18.32 6.72
CA ARG A 59 5.77 -19.58 5.97
C ARG A 59 5.43 -19.35 4.50
N ARG A 60 4.64 -18.31 4.20
CA ARG A 60 4.22 -17.98 2.83
C ARG A 60 5.34 -17.31 2.03
N ASP A 61 5.98 -16.30 2.62
CA ASP A 61 6.85 -15.36 1.90
C ASP A 61 8.34 -15.52 2.25
N GLY A 62 8.66 -16.24 3.32
CA GLY A 62 9.99 -16.27 3.92
C GLY A 62 10.16 -15.27 5.06
N PRO A 63 10.96 -15.61 6.09
CA PRO A 63 11.23 -14.73 7.21
C PRO A 63 11.95 -13.46 6.75
N GLY A 64 11.55 -12.31 7.29
CA GLY A 64 12.14 -11.01 6.98
C GLY A 64 11.98 -10.54 5.53
N THR A 65 11.21 -11.26 4.71
CA THR A 65 10.96 -10.89 3.31
C THR A 65 9.67 -10.10 3.19
N PHE A 66 9.72 -8.89 2.64
CA PHE A 66 8.55 -8.05 2.45
C PHE A 66 8.46 -7.52 1.03
N HIS A 67 7.25 -7.25 0.58
CA HIS A 67 7.02 -6.69 -0.74
C HIS A 67 5.73 -5.87 -0.79
N VAL A 68 5.65 -4.97 -1.76
CA VAL A 68 4.44 -4.22 -2.13
C VAL A 68 4.01 -4.68 -3.51
N THR A 69 2.85 -5.30 -3.64
CA THR A 69 2.34 -5.69 -4.96
C THR A 69 1.98 -4.45 -5.80
N VAL A 70 2.68 -4.27 -6.93
CA VAL A 70 2.43 -3.16 -7.86
C VAL A 70 1.41 -3.56 -8.92
N ILE A 71 1.50 -4.79 -9.42
CA ILE A 71 0.59 -5.37 -10.43
C ILE A 71 0.30 -6.80 -9.98
N ASN A 72 -0.95 -7.12 -9.66
CA ASN A 72 -1.30 -8.45 -9.17
C ASN A 72 -1.50 -9.47 -10.31
N PRO A 73 -1.58 -10.78 -10.02
CA PRO A 73 -1.71 -11.80 -11.07
C PRO A 73 -2.95 -11.68 -11.96
N ARG A 74 -4.04 -11.05 -11.48
CA ARG A 74 -5.28 -10.85 -12.25
C ARG A 74 -5.16 -9.65 -13.20
N GLU A 75 -4.31 -8.68 -12.86
CA GLU A 75 -4.05 -7.47 -13.63
C GLU A 75 -2.96 -7.64 -14.69
N LEU A 76 -2.11 -8.66 -14.53
CA LEU A 76 -0.96 -8.89 -15.39
C LEU A 76 -1.32 -8.97 -16.90
N PRO A 77 -2.36 -9.69 -17.35
CA PRO A 77 -2.74 -9.71 -18.78
C PRO A 77 -3.01 -8.32 -19.35
N GLN A 78 -3.76 -7.50 -18.60
CA GLN A 78 -4.10 -6.14 -19.01
C GLN A 78 -2.85 -5.25 -19.10
N ALA A 79 -1.95 -5.36 -18.11
CA ALA A 79 -0.69 -4.60 -18.13
C ALA A 79 0.22 -4.99 -19.30
N LEU A 80 0.26 -6.28 -19.66
CA LEU A 80 1.04 -6.79 -20.79
C LEU A 80 0.46 -6.32 -22.14
N GLU A 81 -0.85 -6.43 -22.32
CA GLU A 81 -1.53 -5.92 -23.52
C GLU A 81 -1.29 -4.43 -23.70
N ARG A 82 -1.26 -3.67 -22.60
CA ARG A 82 -1.02 -2.23 -22.64
C ARG A 82 0.36 -1.86 -23.18
N ILE A 83 1.35 -2.73 -23.01
CA ILE A 83 2.72 -2.54 -23.54
C ILE A 83 2.96 -3.30 -24.86
N GLY A 84 1.91 -3.86 -25.47
CA GLY A 84 1.99 -4.58 -26.74
C GLY A 84 2.49 -6.02 -26.66
N VAL A 85 2.52 -6.62 -25.46
CA VAL A 85 2.90 -8.03 -25.26
C VAL A 85 1.65 -8.91 -25.26
N ASP A 86 1.60 -9.92 -26.12
CA ASP A 86 0.46 -10.85 -26.21
C ASP A 86 0.28 -11.64 -24.90
N SER A 87 -0.83 -11.40 -24.21
CA SER A 87 -1.16 -12.02 -22.92
C SER A 87 -1.58 -13.50 -23.03
N LYS A 88 -1.88 -14.01 -24.23
CA LYS A 88 -2.37 -15.38 -24.49
C LYS A 88 -1.27 -16.44 -24.48
N VAL A 89 -0.03 -16.05 -24.20
CA VAL A 89 1.13 -16.93 -24.19
C VAL A 89 1.03 -18.01 -23.10
N LYS A 90 1.56 -19.20 -23.39
CA LYS A 90 1.58 -20.37 -22.48
C LYS A 90 2.12 -19.99 -21.09
N LYS A 91 1.48 -20.50 -20.02
CA LYS A 91 1.86 -20.28 -18.60
C LYS A 91 3.37 -20.42 -18.30
N LYS A 92 4.10 -21.30 -19.00
CA LYS A 92 5.54 -21.52 -18.82
C LYS A 92 6.40 -20.28 -19.16
N LYS A 93 5.93 -19.38 -20.03
CA LYS A 93 6.65 -18.15 -20.38
C LYS A 93 6.29 -16.95 -19.50
N ARG A 94 5.38 -17.12 -18.53
CA ARG A 94 4.92 -16.02 -17.68
C ARG A 94 6.05 -15.26 -16.97
N PRO A 95 7.09 -15.91 -16.41
CA PRO A 95 8.21 -15.18 -15.82
C PRO A 95 8.90 -14.24 -16.83
N GLN A 96 9.16 -14.71 -18.06
CA GLN A 96 9.77 -13.91 -19.11
C GLN A 96 8.94 -12.69 -19.48
N MET A 97 7.61 -12.85 -19.54
CA MET A 97 6.69 -11.73 -19.80
C MET A 97 6.68 -10.71 -18.67
N VAL A 98 6.79 -11.17 -17.42
CA VAL A 98 6.90 -10.26 -16.27
C VAL A 98 8.25 -9.54 -16.30
N ASP A 99 9.34 -10.19 -16.71
CA ASP A 99 10.63 -9.52 -16.94
C ASP A 99 10.54 -8.45 -18.03
N GLU A 100 9.88 -8.76 -19.15
CA GLU A 100 9.63 -7.78 -20.22
C GLU A 100 8.82 -6.57 -19.70
N LEU A 101 7.81 -6.80 -18.88
CA LEU A 101 7.02 -5.74 -18.25
C LEU A 101 7.85 -4.90 -17.28
N VAL A 102 8.65 -5.52 -16.42
CA VAL A 102 9.56 -4.83 -15.49
C VAL A 102 10.57 -3.99 -16.26
N LYS A 103 11.20 -4.57 -17.29
CA LYS A 103 12.15 -3.87 -18.17
C LYS A 103 11.49 -2.69 -18.89
N HIS A 104 10.27 -2.87 -19.40
CA HIS A 104 9.52 -1.79 -20.04
C HIS A 104 9.28 -0.63 -19.06
N ILE A 105 8.81 -0.93 -17.85
CA ILE A 105 8.56 0.07 -16.81
C ILE A 105 9.86 0.82 -16.46
N GLN A 106 10.96 0.12 -16.21
CA GLN A 106 12.24 0.74 -15.87
C GLN A 106 12.82 1.57 -17.02
N THR A 107 12.71 1.09 -18.26
CA THR A 107 13.17 1.84 -19.44
C THR A 107 12.38 3.12 -19.62
N ARG A 108 11.06 3.09 -19.38
CA ARG A 108 10.15 4.22 -19.64
C ARG A 108 10.14 5.25 -18.51
N TYR A 109 10.27 4.82 -17.26
CA TYR A 109 10.05 5.63 -16.06
C TYR A 109 11.27 5.70 -15.13
N GLY A 110 12.41 5.14 -15.54
CA GLY A 110 13.62 5.09 -14.74
C GLY A 110 13.64 3.94 -13.73
N GLU A 111 14.79 3.79 -13.08
CA GLU A 111 15.02 2.76 -12.06
C GLU A 111 14.22 3.06 -10.78
N ALA A 112 13.72 2.00 -10.13
CA ALA A 112 12.81 2.15 -9.00
C ALA A 112 13.38 2.95 -7.82
N HIS A 113 14.69 2.87 -7.59
CA HIS A 113 15.37 3.61 -6.53
C HIS A 113 15.40 5.14 -6.76
N THR A 114 15.06 5.61 -7.96
CA THR A 114 14.96 7.05 -8.29
C THR A 114 13.55 7.61 -8.13
N TRP A 115 12.55 6.75 -7.87
CA TRP A 115 11.16 7.17 -7.80
C TRP A 115 10.82 7.85 -6.47
N PRO A 116 9.77 8.69 -6.44
CA PRO A 116 9.17 9.13 -5.19
C PRO A 116 8.80 7.92 -4.32
N LEU A 117 9.30 7.91 -3.09
CA LEU A 117 9.17 6.77 -2.19
C LEU A 117 7.75 6.65 -1.60
N PRO A 118 7.28 5.42 -1.30
CA PRO A 118 6.05 5.24 -0.55
C PRO A 118 6.19 5.80 0.87
N ILE A 119 5.10 6.38 1.39
CA ILE A 119 5.00 6.89 2.76
C ILE A 119 4.26 5.87 3.61
N ASP A 120 4.90 5.41 4.68
CA ASP A 120 4.30 4.53 5.69
C ASP A 120 3.29 5.33 6.54
N LEU A 121 2.01 4.93 6.48
CA LEU A 121 0.93 5.57 7.23
C LEU A 121 0.67 4.91 8.58
N GLY A 122 1.26 3.74 8.83
CA GLY A 122 1.03 2.94 10.04
C GLY A 122 0.33 1.60 9.78
N LEU A 123 0.07 0.88 10.87
CA LEU A 123 -0.51 -0.46 10.84
C LEU A 123 -2.02 -0.40 10.59
N GLY A 124 -2.46 -1.07 9.53
CA GLY A 124 -3.85 -1.35 9.24
C GLY A 124 -4.25 -2.80 9.56
N ARG A 125 -5.56 -3.02 9.66
CA ARG A 125 -6.16 -4.33 9.90
C ARG A 125 -7.46 -4.47 9.11
N VAL A 126 -7.67 -5.65 8.52
CA VAL A 126 -8.97 -6.08 8.01
C VAL A 126 -9.32 -7.45 8.57
N GLN A 127 -10.61 -7.67 8.73
CA GLN A 127 -11.17 -8.93 9.20
C GLN A 127 -12.46 -9.24 8.44
N ASP A 128 -12.62 -10.49 8.05
CA ASP A 128 -13.91 -11.08 7.65
C ASP A 128 -14.31 -12.20 8.64
N ALA A 129 -15.39 -12.93 8.35
CA ALA A 129 -15.91 -13.98 9.23
C ALA A 129 -14.90 -15.11 9.53
N SER A 130 -13.89 -15.30 8.68
CA SER A 130 -12.96 -16.44 8.72
C SER A 130 -11.49 -16.04 8.78
N SER A 131 -11.16 -14.80 8.41
CA SER A 131 -9.80 -14.40 8.12
C SER A 131 -9.50 -13.00 8.62
N GLU A 132 -8.26 -12.82 9.06
CA GLU A 132 -7.76 -11.57 9.59
C GLU A 132 -6.36 -11.32 9.02
N ALA A 133 -6.09 -10.08 8.61
CA ALA A 133 -4.80 -9.66 8.09
C ALA A 133 -4.39 -8.30 8.64
N TYR A 134 -3.09 -8.20 8.94
CA TYR A 134 -2.39 -7.01 9.40
C TYR A 134 -1.36 -6.59 8.34
N TYR A 135 -1.26 -5.29 8.10
CA TYR A 135 -0.38 -4.75 7.05
C TYR A 135 -0.03 -3.29 7.31
N ALA A 136 1.15 -2.85 6.88
CA ALA A 136 1.47 -1.42 6.83
C ALA A 136 0.71 -0.79 5.66
N VAL A 137 -0.06 0.27 5.90
CA VAL A 137 -0.75 1.03 4.84
C VAL A 137 0.23 2.01 4.22
N LEU A 138 0.29 2.05 2.89
CA LEU A 138 1.19 2.95 2.18
C LEU A 138 0.43 4.00 1.39
N HIS A 139 0.87 5.26 1.52
CA HIS A 139 0.54 6.31 0.56
C HIS A 139 1.62 6.39 -0.51
N TRP A 140 1.25 6.14 -1.77
CA TRP A 140 2.20 6.18 -2.88
C TRP A 140 1.58 6.72 -4.18
N PRO A 141 1.47 8.06 -4.32
CA PRO A 141 0.88 8.69 -5.50
C PRO A 141 1.57 8.30 -6.81
N PHE A 142 2.90 8.18 -6.80
CA PHE A 142 3.65 7.75 -7.97
C PHE A 142 3.25 6.33 -8.41
N GLY A 143 3.06 5.40 -7.46
CA GLY A 143 2.57 4.06 -7.78
C GLY A 143 1.17 4.06 -8.37
N LEU A 144 0.27 4.93 -7.89
CA LEU A 144 -1.08 5.07 -8.46
C LEU A 144 -1.02 5.65 -9.88
N TRP A 145 -0.19 6.66 -10.09
CA TRP A 145 0.07 7.22 -11.41
C TRP A 145 0.66 6.16 -12.35
N LEU A 146 1.67 5.40 -11.94
CA LEU A 146 2.28 4.33 -12.72
C LEU A 146 1.24 3.28 -13.13
N ARG A 147 0.39 2.85 -12.20
CA ARG A 147 -0.72 1.93 -12.50
C ARG A 147 -1.67 2.50 -13.55
N SER A 148 -1.99 3.79 -13.48
CA SER A 148 -2.85 4.44 -14.49
C SER A 148 -2.23 4.43 -15.89
N GLN A 149 -0.90 4.58 -16.00
CA GLN A 149 -0.20 4.51 -17.30
C GLN A 149 -0.31 3.12 -17.93
N LEU A 150 -0.37 2.08 -17.09
CA LEU A 150 -0.58 0.69 -17.47
C LEU A 150 -2.06 0.31 -17.66
N GLY A 151 -2.98 1.29 -17.59
CA GLY A 151 -4.42 1.07 -17.71
C GLY A 151 -5.05 0.35 -16.51
N LEU A 152 -4.32 0.21 -15.41
CA LEU A 152 -4.79 -0.50 -14.23
C LEU A 152 -5.60 0.43 -13.31
N HIS A 153 -6.56 -0.17 -12.61
CA HIS A 153 -7.36 0.54 -11.60
C HIS A 153 -6.51 1.00 -10.42
N SER A 154 -7.01 1.96 -9.63
CA SER A 154 -6.38 2.32 -8.35
C SER A 154 -6.31 1.12 -7.40
N SER A 155 -5.27 1.05 -6.58
CA SER A 155 -5.09 0.01 -5.55
C SER A 155 -4.64 0.63 -4.23
N CYS A 156 -4.90 -0.05 -3.12
CA CYS A 156 -4.33 0.31 -1.82
C CYS A 156 -3.00 -0.42 -1.64
N PHE A 157 -1.89 0.31 -1.75
CA PHE A 157 -0.57 -0.25 -1.50
C PHE A 157 -0.39 -0.57 -0.03
N HIS A 158 0.19 -1.75 0.25
CA HIS A 158 0.41 -2.21 1.60
C HIS A 158 1.57 -3.22 1.64
N VAL A 159 2.17 -3.37 2.82
CA VAL A 159 3.13 -4.44 3.15
C VAL A 159 2.47 -5.39 4.13
N THR A 160 2.31 -6.66 3.77
CA THR A 160 1.69 -7.65 4.66
C THR A 160 2.61 -7.92 5.86
N ALA A 161 2.07 -7.76 7.07
CA ALA A 161 2.79 -8.01 8.32
C ALA A 161 2.45 -9.39 8.93
N GLY A 162 1.20 -9.84 8.77
CA GLY A 162 0.75 -11.15 9.26
C GLY A 162 -0.72 -11.44 8.95
N PHE A 163 -1.13 -12.71 8.98
CA PHE A 163 -2.54 -13.14 8.84
C PHE A 163 -2.79 -14.47 9.55
N ASN A 164 -4.05 -14.77 9.92
CA ASN A 164 -4.36 -15.96 10.72
C ASN A 164 -4.31 -17.30 9.94
N SER A 165 -4.86 -17.32 8.73
CA SER A 165 -5.10 -18.54 7.93
C SER A 165 -4.71 -18.32 6.48
N LYS A 166 -5.37 -17.35 5.84
CA LYS A 166 -5.08 -16.85 4.51
C LYS A 166 -5.09 -15.32 4.55
N ASP A 167 -4.39 -14.74 3.59
CA ASP A 167 -4.51 -13.31 3.33
C ASP A 167 -5.95 -12.98 2.92
N VAL A 168 -6.42 -11.81 3.34
CA VAL A 168 -7.76 -11.34 3.04
C VAL A 168 -7.74 -10.57 1.73
N HIS A 169 -8.39 -11.12 0.70
CA HIS A 169 -8.45 -10.54 -0.64
C HIS A 169 -9.81 -9.89 -0.89
N GLY A 170 -9.81 -8.80 -1.67
CA GLY A 170 -11.04 -8.12 -2.09
C GLY A 170 -11.63 -7.14 -1.07
N LEU A 171 -11.12 -7.09 0.15
CA LEU A 171 -11.45 -6.03 1.10
C LEU A 171 -10.57 -4.78 0.87
N TYR A 172 -11.14 -3.63 1.24
CA TYR A 172 -10.43 -2.36 1.24
C TYR A 172 -9.27 -2.40 2.24
N LYS A 173 -8.06 -2.01 1.82
CA LYS A 173 -6.84 -1.98 2.65
C LYS A 173 -6.20 -0.59 2.70
N GLY A 174 -7.01 0.46 2.55
CA GLY A 174 -6.54 1.86 2.55
C GLY A 174 -6.60 2.54 3.92
N PRO A 175 -6.47 3.88 3.98
CA PRO A 175 -6.31 4.62 5.22
C PRO A 175 -7.41 4.43 6.27
N ALA A 176 -8.67 4.23 5.91
CA ALA A 176 -9.73 3.93 6.90
C ALA A 176 -9.49 2.65 7.73
N THR A 177 -8.56 1.80 7.32
CA THR A 177 -8.21 0.56 8.05
C THR A 177 -7.10 0.73 9.08
N LEU A 178 -6.51 1.93 9.19
CA LEU A 178 -5.45 2.23 10.15
C LEU A 178 -5.93 2.03 11.59
N LEU A 179 -5.21 1.25 12.39
CA LEU A 179 -5.59 0.92 13.76
C LEU A 179 -5.61 2.14 14.68
N ASP A 180 -4.64 3.05 14.53
CA ASP A 180 -4.55 4.27 15.34
C ASP A 180 -5.67 5.27 15.01
N LEU A 181 -6.24 5.21 13.80
CA LEU A 181 -7.37 6.05 13.39
C LEU A 181 -8.65 5.73 14.18
N HIS A 182 -8.76 4.51 14.73
CA HIS A 182 -9.89 4.06 15.53
C HIS A 182 -9.68 4.23 17.04
N GLN A 183 -8.52 4.74 17.45
CA GLN A 183 -8.27 5.09 18.84
C GLN A 183 -8.97 6.42 19.18
N PRO A 184 -9.42 6.63 20.43
CA PRO A 184 -10.00 7.92 20.84
C PRO A 184 -9.03 9.09 20.68
N TYR A 185 -7.72 8.80 20.72
CA TYR A 185 -6.65 9.77 20.52
C TYR A 185 -5.49 9.14 19.77
N PHE A 186 -4.93 9.89 18.82
CA PHE A 186 -3.63 9.59 18.20
C PHE A 186 -2.77 10.85 18.14
N SER A 187 -1.46 10.69 17.92
CA SER A 187 -0.51 11.81 18.01
C SER A 187 -0.81 12.93 17.00
N TYR A 188 -0.52 14.18 17.36
CA TYR A 188 -0.62 15.33 16.44
C TYR A 188 0.22 15.12 15.17
N LYS A 189 1.36 14.45 15.29
CA LYS A 189 2.22 14.09 14.15
C LYS A 189 1.49 13.22 13.12
N LEU A 190 0.76 12.20 13.57
CA LEU A 190 -0.05 11.35 12.69
C LEU A 190 -1.22 12.14 12.09
N LEU A 191 -1.89 12.97 12.89
CA LEU A 191 -2.96 13.83 12.40
C LEU A 191 -2.50 14.76 11.28
N LYS A 192 -1.35 15.42 11.45
CA LYS A 192 -0.77 16.28 10.42
C LYS A 192 -0.46 15.48 9.15
N LEU A 193 0.29 14.39 9.29
CA LEU A 193 0.66 13.52 8.17
C LEU A 193 -0.57 13.05 7.37
N TRP A 194 -1.57 12.54 8.07
CA TRP A 194 -2.78 12.00 7.43
C TRP A 194 -3.65 13.08 6.82
N SER A 195 -3.68 14.28 7.40
CA SER A 195 -4.41 15.41 6.83
C SER A 195 -3.74 15.95 5.57
N ASP A 196 -2.40 15.96 5.51
CA ASP A 196 -1.66 16.38 4.32
C ASP A 196 -1.94 15.47 3.11
N ILE A 197 -2.21 14.17 3.34
CA ILE A 197 -2.56 13.21 2.28
C ILE A 197 -4.07 13.08 2.02
N ALA A 198 -4.92 13.63 2.89
CA ALA A 198 -6.37 13.50 2.80
C ALA A 198 -6.95 13.88 1.42
N PRO A 199 -6.43 14.90 0.68
CA PRO A 199 -6.90 15.22 -0.66
C PRO A 199 -6.81 14.08 -1.69
N TYR A 200 -5.92 13.10 -1.47
CA TYR A 200 -5.80 11.91 -2.34
C TYR A 200 -6.85 10.82 -2.05
N TYR A 201 -7.58 10.94 -0.93
CA TYR A 201 -8.52 9.95 -0.43
C TYR A 201 -9.93 10.53 -0.27
N THR A 202 -10.35 11.41 -1.19
CA THR A 202 -11.71 11.98 -1.19
C THR A 202 -12.83 10.95 -1.33
N HIS A 203 -12.51 9.74 -1.78
CA HIS A 203 -13.45 8.62 -1.83
C HIS A 203 -13.56 7.86 -0.50
N ASP A 204 -12.62 8.04 0.43
CA ASP A 204 -12.60 7.36 1.72
C ASP A 204 -13.24 8.24 2.81
N LEU A 205 -14.58 8.26 2.83
CA LEU A 205 -15.36 9.09 3.75
C LEU A 205 -15.12 8.73 5.22
N VAL A 206 -14.83 7.46 5.52
CA VAL A 206 -14.54 7.01 6.88
C VAL A 206 -13.22 7.61 7.37
N PHE A 207 -12.18 7.59 6.52
CA PHE A 207 -10.91 8.24 6.84
C PHE A 207 -11.08 9.73 7.09
N LEU A 208 -11.74 10.45 6.17
CA LEU A 208 -11.97 11.89 6.31
C LEU A 208 -12.76 12.25 7.56
N GLN A 209 -13.83 11.49 7.87
CA GLN A 209 -14.65 11.73 9.06
C GLN A 209 -13.84 11.55 10.35
N ARG A 210 -12.96 10.55 10.40
CA ARG A 210 -12.10 10.31 11.57
C ARG A 210 -11.06 11.41 11.77
N LEU A 211 -10.42 11.89 10.69
CA LEU A 211 -9.51 13.03 10.77
C LEU A 211 -10.23 14.31 11.22
N LEU A 212 -11.46 14.54 10.72
CA LEU A 212 -12.28 15.67 11.12
C LEU A 212 -12.63 15.62 12.62
N HIS A 213 -13.01 14.45 13.12
CA HIS A 213 -13.27 14.26 14.55
C HIS A 213 -12.00 14.54 15.38
N GLN A 214 -10.86 14.01 14.96
CA GLN A 214 -9.62 14.16 15.72
C GLN A 214 -9.09 15.60 15.74
N SER A 215 -9.20 16.34 14.63
CA SER A 215 -8.81 17.76 14.60
C SER A 215 -9.63 18.60 15.58
N ARG A 216 -10.92 18.28 15.75
CA ARG A 216 -11.76 18.88 16.79
C ARG A 216 -11.30 18.51 18.20
N VAL A 217 -11.01 17.23 18.45
CA VAL A 217 -10.52 16.74 19.75
C VAL A 217 -9.20 17.42 20.15
N GLN A 218 -8.35 17.74 19.18
CA GLN A 218 -7.07 18.42 19.40
C GLN A 218 -7.17 19.96 19.36
N ASN A 219 -8.37 20.52 19.22
CA ASN A 219 -8.63 21.96 19.11
C ASN A 219 -7.86 22.66 17.98
N ASP A 220 -7.53 21.95 16.89
CA ASP A 220 -6.90 22.53 15.70
C ASP A 220 -7.99 23.02 14.73
N ASN A 221 -8.47 24.25 14.96
CA ASN A 221 -9.55 24.85 14.17
C ASN A 221 -9.20 25.03 12.69
N THR A 222 -7.93 25.30 12.38
CA THR A 222 -7.44 25.46 11.00
C THR A 222 -7.53 24.14 10.24
N LEU A 223 -7.06 23.06 10.87
CA LEU A 223 -7.12 21.73 10.28
C LEU A 223 -8.55 21.23 10.17
N PHE A 224 -9.36 21.46 11.21
CA PHE A 224 -10.78 21.13 11.21
C PHE A 224 -11.51 21.79 10.03
N GLY A 225 -11.35 23.10 9.82
CA GLY A 225 -11.98 23.81 8.72
C GLY A 225 -11.57 23.25 7.35
N SER A 226 -10.28 22.96 7.16
CA SER A 226 -9.75 22.38 5.91
C SER A 226 -10.33 20.98 5.64
N LEU A 227 -10.38 20.12 6.65
CA LEU A 227 -10.93 18.77 6.55
C LEU A 227 -12.45 18.78 6.38
N ALA A 228 -13.16 19.70 7.04
CA ALA A 228 -14.61 19.85 6.91
C ALA A 228 -15.00 20.21 5.48
N TRP A 229 -14.26 21.15 4.87
CA TRP A 229 -14.44 21.53 3.47
C TRP A 229 -14.17 20.36 2.52
N LEU A 230 -13.08 19.62 2.75
CA LEU A 230 -12.73 18.44 1.95
C LEU A 230 -13.82 17.36 2.05
N TRP A 231 -14.28 17.06 3.26
CA TRP A 231 -15.35 16.10 3.53
C TRP A 231 -16.67 16.50 2.86
N LEU A 232 -17.05 17.78 2.93
CA LEU A 232 -18.25 18.29 2.27
C LEU A 232 -18.17 18.11 0.74
N LYS A 233 -17.04 18.49 0.12
CA LYS A 233 -16.79 18.29 -1.32
C LYS A 233 -16.88 16.82 -1.73
N ALA A 234 -16.31 15.94 -0.94
CA ALA A 234 -16.34 14.49 -1.16
C ALA A 234 -17.79 13.95 -1.11
N ASN A 235 -18.58 14.34 -0.10
CA ASN A 235 -19.98 13.93 0.03
C ASN A 235 -20.85 14.45 -1.13
N LEU A 236 -20.71 15.71 -1.51
CA LEU A 236 -21.45 16.28 -2.64
C LEU A 236 -21.14 15.53 -3.94
N SER A 237 -19.87 15.20 -4.17
CA SER A 237 -19.44 14.42 -5.34
C SER A 237 -20.05 13.01 -5.34
N TYR A 238 -20.13 12.37 -4.17
CA TYR A 238 -20.77 11.05 -4.02
C TYR A 238 -22.28 11.10 -4.32
N LEU A 239 -22.99 12.11 -3.80
CA LEU A 239 -24.42 12.30 -4.05
C LEU A 239 -24.73 12.51 -5.54
N ILE A 240 -23.94 13.35 -6.21
CA ILE A 240 -24.10 13.63 -7.65
C ILE A 240 -23.82 12.35 -8.47
N ALA A 241 -22.78 11.59 -8.13
CA ALA A 241 -22.44 10.35 -8.82
C ALA A 241 -23.50 9.24 -8.60
N GLY A 242 -24.09 9.17 -7.40
CA GLY A 242 -25.16 8.23 -7.07
C GLY A 242 -26.45 8.50 -7.86
N SER A 243 -26.84 9.78 -7.98
CA SER A 243 -28.03 10.20 -8.74
C SER A 243 -27.95 9.81 -10.22
N ARG A 244 -26.76 9.91 -10.84
CA ARG A 244 -26.57 9.55 -12.26
C ARG A 244 -26.70 8.05 -12.54
N ARG A 245 -26.37 7.17 -11.59
CA ARG A 245 -26.48 5.70 -11.79
C ARG A 245 -27.92 5.19 -11.77
N HIS A 246 -28.87 5.97 -11.25
CA HIS A 246 -30.28 5.58 -11.24
C HIS A 246 -31.02 6.00 -12.52
N ASN A 247 -30.49 6.96 -13.30
CA ASN A 247 -31.10 7.43 -14.55
C ASN A 247 -30.70 6.65 -15.81
N THR A 248 -29.83 5.64 -15.71
CA THR A 248 -29.35 4.85 -16.86
C THR A 248 -29.90 3.42 -16.88
N LYS A 249 -30.99 3.15 -16.16
CA LYS A 249 -31.69 1.85 -16.20
C LYS A 249 -33.01 1.88 -16.99
N ASP A 250 -33.38 3.04 -17.55
CA ASP A 250 -34.57 3.22 -18.39
C ASP A 250 -34.19 3.84 -19.75
N VAL A 251 -33.36 3.15 -20.54
CA VAL A 251 -33.27 3.32 -22.01
C VAL A 251 -32.86 1.99 -22.65
#